data_AF-A0AAV3ALA6-F1
#
_entry.id   AF-A0AAV3ALA6-F1
#
_cell.length_a   1.000
_cell.length_b   1.000
_cell.length_c   1.000
_cell.angle_alpha   90.00
_cell.angle_beta   90.00
_cell.angle_gamma   90.00
#
_symmetry.space_group_name_H-M   'P 1'
#
loop_
_entity.id
_entity.type
_entity.pdbx_description
1 polymer ?
#
loop_
_entity_poly.entity_id
_entity_poly.type
_entity_poly.pdbx_seq_one_letter_code
_entity_poly.pdbx_strand_id
1 'polypeptide(L)'
;MEAAGAGQWGVIVNNLNLKPGQSIEVKGFIPENCKHFSINLGKDSENLLLHFNPRFNHHADIRKIICNSAENNVWGKEQRENVFPFKEGSVTTSHMPQLGFHHLRWCMGIGFKDFLTW
;
A
#
# COMPACT_ATOMS: atom_id res chain seq x y z
N MET A 1 13.29 -3.99 28.75
CA MET A 1 12.23 -4.88 28.23
C MET A 1 10.96 -4.08 28.26
N GLU A 2 10.51 -3.57 27.12
CA GLU A 2 9.27 -2.81 27.04
C GLU A 2 8.45 -3.34 25.87
N ALA A 3 7.15 -3.24 26.05
CA ALA A 3 6.15 -4.26 25.76
C ALA A 3 5.83 -4.47 24.28
N ALA A 4 5.21 -5.62 24.03
CA ALA A 4 4.69 -6.07 22.75
C ALA A 4 3.87 -5.02 22.00
N GLY A 5 4.17 -4.91 20.70
CA GLY A 5 3.29 -4.58 19.59
C GLY A 5 2.20 -3.53 19.82
N ALA A 6 2.43 -2.31 19.34
CA ALA A 6 1.35 -1.40 19.03
C ALA A 6 0.36 -2.09 18.08
N GLY A 7 -0.81 -2.46 18.60
CA GLY A 7 -1.85 -3.14 17.84
C GLY A 7 -2.23 -2.33 16.60
N GLN A 8 -1.95 -2.87 15.43
CA GLN A 8 -2.40 -2.32 14.16
C GLN A 8 -3.91 -2.57 14.06
N TRP A 9 -4.72 -1.55 14.38
CA TRP A 9 -6.15 -1.60 14.12
C TRP A 9 -6.37 -1.58 12.60
N GLY A 10 -6.91 -2.66 12.05
CA GLY A 10 -7.09 -2.79 10.61
C GLY A 10 -7.86 -4.07 10.24
N VAL A 11 -8.36 -4.11 9.01
CA VAL A 11 -9.00 -5.30 8.45
C VAL A 11 -7.91 -6.20 7.87
N ILE A 12 -7.85 -7.45 8.34
CA ILE A 12 -6.97 -8.48 7.78
C ILE A 12 -7.82 -9.45 6.98
N VAL A 13 -7.49 -9.61 5.70
CA VAL A 13 -8.13 -10.57 4.80
C VAL A 13 -7.11 -11.61 4.39
N ASN A 14 -7.29 -12.85 4.84
CA ASN A 14 -6.45 -13.99 4.48
C ASN A 14 -7.12 -14.81 3.36
N ASN A 15 -6.35 -15.66 2.70
CA ASN A 15 -6.83 -16.58 1.66
C ASN A 15 -7.53 -15.88 0.48
N LEU A 16 -7.08 -14.68 0.12
CA LEU A 16 -7.65 -13.88 -0.96
C LEU A 16 -7.54 -14.58 -2.34
N ASN A 17 -6.57 -15.50 -2.50
CA ASN A 17 -6.35 -16.32 -3.69
C ASN A 17 -6.41 -15.52 -5.00
N LEU A 18 -5.81 -14.33 -4.98
CA LEU A 18 -5.75 -13.43 -6.13
C LEU A 18 -4.89 -14.06 -7.22
N LYS A 19 -5.41 -14.14 -8.45
CA LYS A 19 -4.74 -14.70 -9.63
C LYS A 19 -4.35 -13.61 -10.63
N PRO A 20 -3.34 -13.85 -11.48
CA PRO A 20 -2.89 -12.84 -12.43
C PRO A 20 -4.03 -12.33 -13.30
N GLY A 21 -4.09 -11.01 -13.49
CA GLY A 21 -5.18 -10.35 -14.20
C GLY A 21 -6.41 -10.03 -13.35
N GLN A 22 -6.47 -10.46 -12.08
CA GLN A 22 -7.49 -10.03 -11.13
C GLN A 22 -7.08 -8.73 -10.42
N SER A 23 -8.07 -8.04 -9.87
CA SER A 23 -7.87 -6.81 -9.10
C SER A 23 -8.65 -6.85 -7.79
N ILE A 24 -8.17 -6.06 -6.83
CA ILE A 24 -8.83 -5.84 -5.55
C ILE A 24 -9.26 -4.38 -5.51
N GLU A 25 -10.48 -4.13 -5.07
CA GLU A 25 -10.96 -2.80 -4.75
C GLU A 25 -11.17 -2.69 -3.24
N VAL A 26 -10.51 -1.72 -2.61
CA VAL A 26 -10.62 -1.44 -1.19
C VAL A 26 -11.32 -0.10 -1.02
N LYS A 27 -12.49 -0.10 -0.40
CA LYS A 27 -13.22 1.10 -0.01
C LYS A 27 -13.09 1.32 1.48
N GLY A 28 -12.76 2.54 1.88
CA GLY A 28 -12.60 2.89 3.28
C GLY A 28 -12.87 4.37 3.54
N PHE A 29 -13.22 4.68 4.78
CA PHE A 29 -13.30 6.06 5.25
C PHE A 29 -11.99 6.46 5.91
N ILE A 30 -11.45 7.63 5.54
CA ILE A 30 -10.25 8.19 6.15
C ILE A 30 -10.70 9.10 7.29
N PRO A 31 -10.38 8.78 8.56
CA PRO A 31 -10.75 9.63 9.70
C PRO A 31 -10.17 11.04 9.58
N GLU A 32 -10.82 12.00 10.22
CA GLU A 32 -10.21 13.32 10.43
C GLU A 32 -8.89 13.19 11.19
N ASN A 33 -7.93 14.06 10.87
CA ASN A 33 -6.59 14.07 11.48
C ASN A 33 -5.75 12.79 11.29
N CYS A 34 -6.15 11.90 10.37
CA CYS A 34 -5.38 10.73 9.96
C CYS A 34 -3.96 11.17 9.55
N LYS A 35 -2.93 10.58 10.18
CA LYS A 35 -1.53 10.86 9.83
C LYS A 35 -1.05 10.06 8.62
N HIS A 36 -1.53 8.83 8.52
CA HIS A 36 -1.28 7.91 7.43
C HIS A 36 -2.27 6.75 7.49
N PHE A 37 -2.39 6.01 6.40
CA PHE A 37 -2.93 4.65 6.40
C PHE A 37 -2.08 3.76 5.52
N SER A 38 -2.20 2.44 5.67
CA SER A 38 -1.47 1.48 4.83
C SER A 38 -2.39 0.39 4.31
N ILE A 39 -2.16 -0.02 3.07
CA ILE A 39 -2.73 -1.23 2.49
C ILE A 39 -1.56 -2.16 2.18
N ASN A 40 -1.56 -3.34 2.79
CA ASN A 40 -0.52 -4.34 2.63
C ASN A 40 -1.06 -5.50 1.80
N LEU A 41 -0.36 -5.82 0.70
CA LEU A 41 -0.63 -6.98 -0.13
C LEU A 41 0.61 -7.85 -0.17
N GLY A 42 0.47 -9.11 0.22
CA GLY A 42 1.59 -10.01 0.38
C GLY A 42 1.16 -11.46 0.56
N LYS A 43 2.16 -12.32 0.70
CA LYS A 43 1.96 -13.73 1.07
C LYS A 43 1.54 -13.86 2.53
N ASP A 44 2.17 -13.05 3.39
CA ASP A 44 1.97 -12.99 4.83
C ASP A 44 2.44 -11.62 5.35
N SER A 45 2.44 -11.41 6.67
CA SER A 45 2.83 -10.14 7.30
C SER A 45 4.30 -9.77 7.16
N GLU A 46 5.17 -10.73 6.81
CA GLU A 46 6.63 -10.54 6.70
C GLU A 46 7.07 -10.43 5.24
N ASN A 47 6.24 -10.91 4.31
CA ASN A 47 6.52 -10.97 2.88
C ASN A 47 5.46 -10.19 2.09
N LEU A 48 5.71 -8.89 1.94
CA LEU A 48 4.85 -7.93 1.26
C LEU A 48 5.33 -7.65 -0.16
N LEU A 49 4.48 -7.94 -1.13
CA LEU A 49 4.68 -7.52 -2.52
C LEU A 49 4.48 -6.01 -2.66
N LEU A 50 3.49 -5.48 -1.94
CA LEU A 50 3.16 -4.05 -1.93
C LEU A 50 2.75 -3.61 -0.53
N HIS A 51 3.49 -2.66 -0.01
CA HIS A 51 3.09 -1.78 1.08
C HIS A 51 2.74 -0.42 0.49
N PHE A 52 1.45 -0.13 0.39
CA PHE A 52 0.94 1.15 -0.09
C PHE A 52 0.60 2.04 1.10
N ASN A 53 1.36 3.12 1.31
CA ASN A 53 1.26 3.95 2.51
C ASN A 53 1.13 5.45 2.21
N PRO A 54 -0.10 5.94 1.98
CA PRO A 54 -0.37 7.37 1.96
C PRO A 54 -0.11 8.01 3.32
N ARG A 55 0.84 8.94 3.35
CA ARG A 55 1.23 9.75 4.50
C ARG A 55 0.70 11.17 4.31
N PHE A 56 -0.26 11.58 5.14
CA PHE A 56 -0.73 12.96 5.22
C PHE A 56 0.33 13.85 5.88
N ASN A 57 0.87 13.37 7.00
CA ASN A 57 1.99 13.97 7.73
C ASN A 57 2.63 12.91 8.63
N HIS A 58 3.71 12.27 8.17
CA HIS A 58 4.38 11.19 8.88
C HIS A 58 5.84 11.04 8.42
N HIS A 59 6.79 10.83 9.34
CA HIS A 59 8.24 10.69 9.04
C HIS A 59 8.82 11.77 8.11
N ALA A 60 8.43 13.03 8.30
CA ALA A 60 8.76 14.18 7.45
C ALA A 60 8.19 14.16 6.02
N ASP A 61 7.44 13.13 5.64
CA ASP A 61 6.65 13.11 4.42
C ASP A 61 5.31 13.81 4.66
N ILE A 62 5.05 14.88 3.90
CA ILE A 62 3.79 15.62 3.91
C ILE A 62 3.08 15.37 2.58
N ARG A 63 1.88 14.79 2.66
CA ARG A 63 1.04 14.43 1.50
C ARG A 63 1.83 13.68 0.42
N LYS A 64 2.47 12.56 0.82
CA LYS A 64 3.18 11.64 -0.07
C LYS A 64 2.60 10.26 0.02
N ILE A 65 2.60 9.54 -1.10
CA ILE A 65 2.34 8.10 -1.08
C ILE A 65 3.69 7.41 -1.10
N ILE A 66 3.92 6.56 -0.11
CA ILE A 66 5.11 5.73 -0.04
C ILE A 66 4.73 4.31 -0.43
N CYS A 67 5.42 3.78 -1.43
CA CYS A 67 5.29 2.38 -1.84
C CYS A 67 6.59 1.66 -1.49
N ASN A 68 6.49 0.46 -0.94
CA ASN A 68 7.65 -0.40 -0.69
C ASN A 68 7.26 -1.88 -0.82
N SER A 69 8.26 -2.76 -0.82
CA SER A 69 8.11 -4.20 -0.60
C SER A 69 8.84 -4.61 0.67
N ALA A 70 8.51 -5.78 1.21
CA ALA A 70 9.24 -6.40 2.29
C ALA A 70 9.40 -7.90 2.03
N GLU A 71 10.57 -8.44 2.34
CA GLU A 71 10.86 -9.88 2.25
C GLU A 71 11.53 -10.31 3.54
N ASN A 72 11.02 -11.38 4.18
CA ASN A 72 11.48 -11.83 5.49
C ASN A 72 11.59 -10.68 6.51
N ASN A 73 10.59 -9.79 6.51
CA ASN A 73 10.51 -8.61 7.37
C ASN A 73 11.61 -7.55 7.13
N VAL A 74 12.33 -7.64 6.00
CA VAL A 74 13.33 -6.65 5.56
C VAL A 74 12.70 -5.74 4.50
N TRP A 75 12.65 -4.45 4.81
CA TRP A 75 12.11 -3.43 3.90
C TRP A 75 13.04 -3.16 2.72
N GLY A 76 12.45 -3.07 1.53
CA GLY A 76 13.13 -2.66 0.31
C GLY A 76 13.34 -1.15 0.19
N LYS A 77 13.66 -0.70 -1.02
CA LYS A 77 13.81 0.71 -1.36
C LYS A 77 12.44 1.38 -1.52
N GLU A 78 12.17 2.39 -0.71
CA GLU A 78 10.95 3.19 -0.82
C GLU A 78 10.86 3.96 -2.15
N GLN A 79 9.69 3.90 -2.77
CA GLN A 79 9.26 4.78 -3.86
C GLN A 79 8.32 5.84 -3.30
N ARG A 80 8.51 7.09 -3.72
CA ARG A 80 7.76 8.25 -3.22
C ARG A 80 7.01 8.91 -4.35
N GLU A 81 5.69 8.97 -4.25
CA GLU A 81 4.85 9.67 -5.22
C GLU A 81 4.48 11.07 -4.74
N ASN A 82 4.52 12.01 -5.69
CA ASN A 82 4.15 13.41 -5.46
C ASN A 82 2.64 13.66 -5.59
N VAL A 83 1.92 12.80 -6.31
CA VAL A 83 0.47 12.90 -6.49
C VAL A 83 -0.22 12.29 -5.26
N PHE A 84 -1.07 13.09 -4.60
CA PHE A 84 -1.72 12.69 -3.36
C PHE A 84 -3.24 12.99 -3.40
N PRO A 85 -4.05 12.05 -3.94
CA PRO A 85 -5.48 12.24 -4.14
C PRO A 85 -6.33 11.85 -2.91
N PHE A 86 -5.75 11.91 -1.71
CA PHE A 86 -6.45 11.57 -0.47
C PHE A 86 -6.78 12.82 0.35
N LYS A 87 -7.92 12.75 1.05
CA LYS A 87 -8.41 13.79 1.94
C LYS A 87 -8.96 13.16 3.22
N GLU A 88 -8.56 13.69 4.35
CA GLU A 88 -9.11 13.35 5.66
C GLU A 88 -10.61 13.68 5.73
N GLY A 89 -11.38 12.91 6.49
CA GLY A 89 -12.83 13.08 6.61
C GLY A 89 -13.61 12.71 5.35
N SER A 90 -13.04 11.87 4.47
CA SER A 90 -13.69 11.45 3.21
C SER A 90 -13.61 9.95 2.96
N VAL A 91 -14.54 9.44 2.14
CA VAL A 91 -14.50 8.06 1.63
C VAL A 91 -13.51 8.00 0.47
N THR A 92 -12.64 7.01 0.48
CA THR A 92 -11.70 6.72 -0.60
C THR A 92 -11.89 5.30 -1.13
N THR A 93 -11.58 5.13 -2.42
CA THR A 93 -11.54 3.83 -3.10
C THR A 93 -10.13 3.63 -3.65
N SER A 94 -9.44 2.59 -3.24
CA SER A 94 -8.13 2.19 -3.74
C SER A 94 -8.27 0.92 -4.58
N HIS A 95 -7.85 0.98 -5.83
CA HIS A 95 -7.83 -0.18 -6.73
C HIS A 95 -6.40 -0.72 -6.85
N MET A 96 -6.20 -2.00 -6.57
CA MET A 96 -4.91 -2.68 -6.66
C MET A 96 -4.98 -3.80 -7.70
N PRO A 97 -4.32 -3.67 -8.86
CA PRO A 97 -4.18 -4.79 -9.81
C PRO A 97 -3.14 -5.80 -9.30
N GLN A 98 -3.33 -7.09 -9.57
CA GLN A 98 -2.23 -8.05 -9.39
C GLN A 98 -1.20 -7.91 -10.52
N LEU A 99 0.09 -7.85 -10.14
CA LEU A 99 1.24 -7.86 -11.04
C LEU A 99 1.31 -9.20 -11.80
N GLY A 100 0.73 -9.23 -13.00
CA GLY A 100 0.98 -10.27 -14.00
C GLY A 100 2.16 -9.86 -14.87
N PHE A 101 3.10 -10.78 -15.08
CA PHE A 101 4.23 -10.58 -15.99
C PHE A 101 3.72 -10.25 -17.40
N HIS A 102 4.35 -9.23 -18.00
CA HIS A 102 4.09 -8.60 -19.30
C HIS A 102 2.92 -7.59 -19.34
N HIS A 103 3.32 -6.32 -19.46
CA HIS A 103 2.51 -5.12 -19.72
C HIS A 103 1.63 -4.57 -18.59
N LEU A 104 2.26 -3.80 -17.71
CA LEU A 104 1.62 -2.79 -16.85
C LEU A 104 0.88 -1.76 -17.70
N ARG A 105 -0.45 -1.79 -17.72
CA ARG A 105 -1.29 -0.70 -18.20
C ARG A 105 -2.08 -0.14 -17.02
N TRP A 106 -1.61 0.98 -16.50
CA TRP A 106 -2.25 1.75 -15.44
C TRP A 106 -3.50 2.45 -15.99
N CYS A 107 -4.65 2.28 -15.33
CA CYS A 107 -5.74 3.24 -15.43
C CYS A 107 -5.53 4.30 -14.34
N MET A 108 -5.43 5.55 -14.80
CA MET A 108 -4.94 6.76 -14.12
C MET A 108 -3.40 6.94 -14.11
N GLY A 109 -2.81 7.13 -15.29
CA GLY A 109 -1.79 8.17 -15.54
C GLY A 109 -0.45 8.16 -14.77
N ILE A 110 -0.05 7.09 -14.09
CA ILE A 110 1.17 7.09 -13.27
C ILE A 110 2.02 5.86 -13.62
N GLY A 111 3.24 6.07 -14.13
CA GLY A 111 4.13 5.01 -14.60
C GLY A 111 4.98 4.44 -13.46
N PHE A 112 4.67 3.24 -13.01
CA PHE A 112 5.55 2.44 -12.16
C PHE A 112 6.49 1.63 -13.06
N LYS A 113 7.80 1.93 -13.02
CA LYS A 113 8.80 1.22 -13.84
C LYS A 113 9.68 0.22 -13.10
N ASP A 114 9.72 0.22 -11.76
CA ASP A 114 10.80 -0.49 -11.05
C ASP A 114 10.34 -1.54 -10.01
N PHE A 115 9.09 -2.02 -10.09
CA PHE A 115 8.75 -3.30 -9.46
C PHE A 115 8.80 -4.35 -10.57
N LEU A 116 9.58 -5.43 -10.37
CA LEU A 116 9.79 -6.61 -11.23
C LEU A 116 11.19 -6.70 -11.88
N THR A 117 12.22 -6.96 -11.07
CA THR A 117 13.31 -7.86 -11.48
C THR A 117 13.55 -8.88 -10.37
N TRP A 118 12.83 -10.00 -10.44
CA TRP A 118 13.28 -11.36 -10.12
C TRP A 118 12.46 -12.31 -10.97
#